data_AF-A0AA42BGD5-F1
#
_entry.id   AF-A0AA42BGD5-F1
#
_cell.length_a   1.000
_cell.length_b   1.000
_cell.length_c   1.000
_cell.angle_alpha   90.00
_cell.angle_beta   90.00
_cell.angle_gamma   90.00
#
_symmetry.space_group_name_H-M   'P 1'
#
loop_
_entity.id
_entity.type
_entity.pdbx_description
1 polymer ?
#
loop_
_entity_poly.entity_id
_entity_poly.type
_entity_poly.pdbx_seq_one_letter_code
_entity_poly.pdbx_strand_id
1 'polypeptide(L)'
;MPRRPISATAPSSSRATVGEASSSRQSPPDSPAVPEGPHRSVYPAAEFSHFRGISTVVGAMYERPPAAYGIPPDIKYAPMAEPMVRCSDGGVRRFPRAEGDNDRYFSQLGNGQIYDIPAKYVTNRIGGINLAADAKHAAFEVNGNTVSPIQVGWQFKAYPLGNGKVMVPQPGFRDCTGACELMMMFDHGHINRDTAHGYEAALGKTRETANLMASLHHQTGWTPILVEHDLNYKTGLFGAAHPSRKQAWRDLASKINDMGPCILRKNGHMVMLDGIREANGQFHLSIRDPFHGTAVEFRDTAKFFTDQFGTPDRAHIEAVFLKRPT
;
A
#
# COMPACT_ATOMS: atom_id res chain seq x y z
N MET A 1 50.06 62.23 -46.07
CA MET A 1 51.28 61.88 -45.30
C MET A 1 51.71 63.10 -44.48
N PRO A 2 52.45 62.99 -43.35
CA PRO A 2 52.93 61.78 -42.65
C PRO A 2 52.71 61.77 -41.10
N ARG A 3 53.20 60.70 -40.43
CA ARG A 3 53.76 60.63 -39.04
C ARG A 3 52.90 60.89 -37.77
N ARG A 4 52.67 59.79 -37.02
CA ARG A 4 52.98 59.63 -35.55
C ARG A 4 54.52 59.49 -35.36
N PRO A 5 55.13 59.34 -34.15
CA PRO A 5 54.64 59.29 -32.75
C PRO A 5 54.95 60.60 -31.95
N ILE A 6 55.28 60.76 -30.64
CA ILE A 6 55.84 59.97 -29.49
C ILE A 6 55.25 60.43 -28.13
N SER A 7 55.46 59.62 -27.09
CA SER A 7 55.29 59.79 -25.61
C SER A 7 55.94 61.07 -25.01
N ALA A 8 55.87 61.41 -23.70
CA ALA A 8 55.47 60.69 -22.48
C ALA A 8 55.16 61.64 -21.29
N THR A 9 54.33 61.22 -20.32
CA THR A 9 54.51 61.50 -18.86
C THR A 9 53.58 60.64 -17.98
N ALA A 10 53.96 60.45 -16.71
CA ALA A 10 53.21 59.81 -15.61
C ALA A 10 53.84 60.31 -14.27
N PRO A 11 53.46 59.88 -13.05
CA PRO A 11 52.26 59.14 -12.61
C PRO A 11 51.52 59.85 -11.43
N SER A 12 50.40 59.30 -10.96
CA SER A 12 49.95 59.46 -9.56
C SER A 12 49.04 58.31 -9.11
N SER A 13 49.05 58.00 -7.81
CA SER A 13 48.43 56.80 -7.23
C SER A 13 47.24 57.09 -6.32
N SER A 14 46.22 56.23 -6.36
CA SER A 14 45.39 55.92 -5.19
C SER A 14 44.89 54.47 -5.24
N ARG A 15 44.76 53.83 -4.07
CA ARG A 15 44.31 52.43 -3.94
C ARG A 15 42.83 52.30 -4.31
N ALA A 16 42.49 51.27 -5.09
CA ALA A 16 41.18 50.64 -5.06
C ALA A 16 41.33 49.28 -4.36
N THR A 17 40.46 49.00 -3.38
CA THR A 17 40.54 47.79 -2.55
C THR A 17 40.00 46.58 -3.29
N VAL A 18 40.61 45.40 -3.11
CA VAL A 18 40.02 44.14 -3.57
C VAL A 18 38.80 43.85 -2.71
N GLY A 19 37.61 43.86 -3.33
CA GLY A 19 36.36 43.36 -2.74
C GLY A 19 36.00 42.03 -3.38
N GLU A 20 35.83 40.98 -2.56
CA GLU A 20 35.48 39.65 -3.05
C GLU A 20 34.02 39.63 -3.55
N ALA A 21 33.84 39.62 -4.86
CA ALA A 21 32.53 39.41 -5.47
C ALA A 21 32.11 37.94 -5.30
N SER A 22 31.48 37.62 -4.17
CA SER A 22 30.96 36.28 -3.89
C SER A 22 30.04 35.83 -5.03
N SER A 23 30.37 34.69 -5.65
CA SER A 23 29.59 34.10 -6.75
C SER A 23 28.24 33.60 -6.25
N SER A 24 27.25 34.49 -6.17
CA SER A 24 25.85 34.19 -5.89
C SER A 24 25.22 33.40 -7.04
N ARG A 25 25.51 32.09 -7.08
CA ARG A 25 24.72 31.12 -7.83
C ARG A 25 23.32 31.09 -7.24
N GLN A 26 22.44 31.93 -7.75
CA GLN A 26 21.00 31.70 -7.61
C GLN A 26 20.70 30.36 -8.28
N SER A 27 20.37 29.36 -7.46
CA SER A 27 19.64 28.18 -7.94
C SER A 27 18.39 28.67 -8.66
N PRO A 28 17.94 27.98 -9.73
CA PRO A 28 16.66 28.31 -10.35
C PRO A 28 15.54 28.20 -9.30
N PRO A 29 14.45 28.99 -9.41
CA PRO A 29 13.30 28.81 -8.54
C PRO A 29 12.71 27.41 -8.76
N ASP A 30 12.62 26.62 -7.69
CA ASP A 30 11.95 25.33 -7.72
C ASP A 30 10.50 25.52 -8.22
N SER A 31 10.18 24.81 -9.29
CA SER A 31 8.93 24.97 -10.02
C SER A 31 7.73 24.35 -9.28
N PRO A 32 6.49 24.80 -9.55
CA PRO A 32 5.40 24.71 -8.58
C PRO A 32 4.71 23.34 -8.51
N ALA A 33 4.10 23.12 -7.34
CA ALA A 33 3.19 22.02 -7.00
C ALA A 33 3.79 20.60 -6.96
N VAL A 34 3.12 19.73 -6.19
CA VAL A 34 3.40 18.29 -6.19
C VAL A 34 2.96 17.72 -7.55
N PRO A 35 3.74 16.83 -8.19
CA PRO A 35 3.28 16.16 -9.40
C PRO A 35 2.00 15.37 -9.12
N GLU A 36 0.89 15.75 -9.77
CA GLU A 36 -0.27 14.86 -9.95
C GLU A 36 0.12 13.76 -10.96
N GLY A 37 0.87 12.78 -10.45
CA GLY A 37 1.34 11.63 -11.21
C GLY A 37 1.17 10.34 -10.40
N PRO A 38 1.03 9.18 -11.07
CA PRO A 38 0.89 7.90 -10.39
C PRO A 38 2.22 7.40 -9.77
N HIS A 39 3.34 7.98 -10.19
CA HIS A 39 4.68 7.70 -9.67
C HIS A 39 5.02 8.56 -8.45
N ARG A 40 5.46 7.93 -7.37
CA ARG A 40 6.08 8.55 -6.19
C ARG A 40 7.58 8.29 -6.19
N SER A 41 8.37 9.24 -5.70
CA SER A 41 9.80 9.03 -5.47
C SER A 41 10.05 8.03 -4.33
N VAL A 42 11.02 7.15 -4.55
CA VAL A 42 11.57 6.19 -3.58
C VAL A 42 12.97 6.65 -3.20
N TYR A 43 13.18 6.89 -1.92
CA TYR A 43 14.45 7.36 -1.37
C TYR A 43 15.24 6.19 -0.74
N PRO A 44 16.59 6.15 -0.87
CA PRO A 44 17.41 5.11 -0.26
C PRO A 44 17.18 4.94 1.24
N ALA A 45 17.12 3.68 1.70
CA ALA A 45 16.83 3.33 3.10
C ALA A 45 17.80 3.99 4.11
N ALA A 46 19.05 4.25 3.71
CA ALA A 46 20.07 4.89 4.54
C ALA A 46 19.73 6.33 4.98
N GLU A 47 18.84 7.02 4.26
CA GLU A 47 18.34 8.35 4.60
C GLU A 47 17.34 8.34 5.78
N PHE A 48 16.79 7.17 6.11
CA PHE A 48 15.82 7.00 7.20
C PHE A 48 16.49 6.26 8.36
N SER A 49 16.68 6.93 9.51
CA SER A 49 17.41 6.36 10.66
C SER A 49 16.83 5.03 11.14
N HIS A 50 15.50 4.86 11.11
CA HIS A 50 14.81 3.67 11.62
C HIS A 50 14.88 2.47 10.66
N PHE A 51 15.27 2.67 9.39
CA PHE A 51 15.46 1.58 8.42
C PHE A 51 16.94 1.21 8.22
N ARG A 52 17.86 1.92 8.89
CA ARG A 52 19.31 1.69 8.79
C ARG A 52 19.67 0.30 9.32
N GLY A 53 20.25 -0.53 8.45
CA GLY A 53 20.64 -1.91 8.77
C GLY A 53 19.57 -2.96 8.46
N ILE A 54 18.34 -2.56 8.12
CA ILE A 54 17.28 -3.49 7.71
C ILE A 54 17.50 -3.87 6.23
N SER A 55 18.30 -4.91 5.99
CA SER A 55 18.82 -5.29 4.65
C SER A 55 17.77 -5.64 3.59
N THR A 56 16.53 -5.92 4.00
CA THR A 56 15.38 -6.15 3.12
C THR A 56 14.77 -4.85 2.58
N VAL A 57 14.95 -3.70 3.25
CA VAL A 57 14.38 -2.41 2.82
C VAL A 57 15.24 -1.83 1.69
N VAL A 58 14.72 -1.85 0.46
CA VAL A 58 15.45 -1.32 -0.72
C VAL A 58 15.34 0.20 -0.85
N GLY A 59 14.37 0.80 -0.18
CA GLY A 59 14.12 2.24 -0.11
C GLY A 59 12.77 2.51 0.57
N ALA A 60 12.32 3.76 0.60
CA ALA A 60 10.98 4.10 1.06
C ALA A 60 10.38 5.27 0.27
N MET A 61 9.07 5.23 0.01
CA MET A 61 8.33 6.40 -0.45
C MET A 61 8.09 7.34 0.74
N TYR A 62 8.15 8.65 0.51
CA TYR A 62 7.90 9.65 1.54
C TYR A 62 7.08 10.81 0.97
N GLU A 63 5.91 11.06 1.55
CA GLU A 63 5.11 12.25 1.24
C GLU A 63 5.52 13.37 2.21
N ARG A 64 6.09 14.45 1.68
CA ARG A 64 6.51 15.63 2.46
C ARG A 64 5.27 16.25 3.15
N PRO A 65 5.28 16.46 4.49
CA PRO A 65 4.19 17.12 5.18
C PRO A 65 4.05 18.58 4.73
N PRO A 66 2.83 19.17 4.79
CA PRO A 66 2.65 20.61 4.72
C PRO A 66 3.53 21.33 5.73
N ALA A 67 4.08 22.50 5.36
CA ALA A 67 4.96 23.29 6.24
C ALA A 67 4.30 23.68 7.59
N ALA A 68 2.97 23.64 7.68
CA ALA A 68 2.20 23.83 8.90
C ALA A 68 2.55 22.85 10.04
N TYR A 69 3.16 21.70 9.75
CA TYR A 69 3.62 20.76 10.77
C TYR A 69 4.96 21.13 11.44
N GLY A 70 5.61 22.23 11.02
CA GLY A 70 6.87 22.72 11.61
C GLY A 70 8.10 21.84 11.33
N ILE A 71 7.93 20.74 10.58
CA ILE A 71 9.03 19.87 10.13
C ILE A 71 9.75 20.58 8.96
N PRO A 72 11.08 20.83 9.05
CA PRO A 72 11.86 21.36 7.94
C PRO A 72 11.70 20.54 6.65
N PRO A 73 11.55 21.19 5.48
CA PRO A 73 11.11 20.51 4.24
C PRO A 73 12.13 19.50 3.69
N ASP A 74 13.36 19.53 4.16
CA ASP A 74 14.45 18.61 3.84
C ASP A 74 14.47 17.34 4.72
N ILE A 75 13.80 17.34 5.88
CA ILE A 75 13.86 16.22 6.83
C ILE A 75 12.90 15.09 6.45
N LYS A 76 13.48 13.96 6.01
CA LYS A 76 12.78 12.69 5.75
C LYS A 76 12.44 11.97 7.05
N TYR A 77 11.17 12.01 7.45
CA TYR A 77 10.70 11.43 8.72
C TYR A 77 10.25 9.97 8.54
N ALA A 78 10.91 9.03 9.22
CA ALA A 78 10.69 7.59 9.01
C ALA A 78 9.27 7.08 9.39
N PRO A 79 8.61 7.56 10.47
CA PRO A 79 7.19 7.28 10.74
C PRO A 79 6.21 7.79 9.67
N MET A 80 6.62 8.66 8.75
CA MET A 80 5.81 9.07 7.58
C MET A 80 6.14 8.30 6.31
N ALA A 81 7.19 7.46 6.32
CA ALA A 81 7.68 6.76 5.15
C ALA A 81 6.98 5.41 4.96
N GLU A 82 6.77 5.03 3.71
CA GLU A 82 6.20 3.74 3.28
C GLU A 82 7.34 2.90 2.70
N PRO A 83 7.97 1.99 3.48
CA PRO A 83 9.14 1.26 3.03
C PRO A 83 8.81 0.26 1.92
N MET A 84 9.71 0.20 0.93
CA MET A 84 9.72 -0.79 -0.13
C MET A 84 10.62 -1.95 0.31
N VAL A 85 10.02 -3.11 0.56
CA VAL A 85 10.68 -4.27 1.16
C VAL A 85 10.85 -5.37 0.11
N ARG A 86 12.06 -5.88 -0.05
CA ARG A 86 12.33 -7.11 -0.79
C ARG A 86 11.94 -8.32 0.06
N CYS A 87 10.96 -9.08 -0.41
CA CYS A 87 10.45 -10.26 0.26
C CYS A 87 11.26 -11.51 -0.09
N SER A 88 10.98 -12.61 0.61
CA SER A 88 11.63 -13.93 0.41
C SER A 88 11.34 -14.60 -0.94
N ASP A 89 10.40 -14.07 -1.72
CA ASP A 89 10.17 -14.45 -3.13
C ASP A 89 10.91 -13.54 -4.14
N GLY A 90 11.82 -12.69 -3.67
CA GLY A 90 12.66 -11.79 -4.47
C GLY A 90 11.95 -10.51 -4.95
N GLY A 91 10.62 -10.52 -4.99
CA GLY A 91 9.79 -9.36 -5.33
C GLY A 91 9.88 -8.25 -4.28
N VAL A 92 9.59 -7.02 -4.71
CA VAL A 92 9.53 -5.84 -3.83
C VAL A 92 8.06 -5.49 -3.60
N ARG A 93 7.66 -5.30 -2.33
CA ARG A 93 6.31 -4.86 -1.91
C ARG A 93 6.40 -3.58 -1.09
N ARG A 94 5.35 -2.77 -1.13
CA ARG A 94 5.18 -1.60 -0.25
C ARG A 94 4.68 -2.07 1.11
N PHE A 95 5.21 -1.50 2.20
CA PHE A 95 4.67 -1.67 3.56
C PHE A 95 4.05 -0.35 4.05
N PRO A 96 3.06 -0.38 4.96
CA PRO A 96 2.44 0.82 5.51
C PRO A 96 3.38 1.60 6.43
N ARG A 97 2.99 2.82 6.79
CA ARG A 97 3.78 3.73 7.64
C ARG A 97 3.92 3.18 9.06
N ALA A 98 5.09 3.42 9.66
CA ALA A 98 5.40 2.98 11.03
C ALA A 98 4.66 3.84 12.07
N GLU A 99 4.05 3.19 13.06
CA GLU A 99 3.41 3.87 14.19
C GLU A 99 4.39 4.02 15.35
N GLY A 100 5.39 4.90 15.17
CA GLY A 100 6.48 5.11 16.12
C GLY A 100 7.42 3.89 16.23
N ASP A 101 8.12 3.81 17.36
CA ASP A 101 9.08 2.73 17.64
C ASP A 101 8.36 1.43 18.03
N ASN A 102 8.10 0.59 17.02
CA ASN A 102 7.38 -0.67 17.14
C ASN A 102 8.26 -1.83 16.66
N ASP A 103 8.94 -2.50 17.59
CA ASP A 103 9.86 -3.61 17.31
C ASP A 103 9.24 -4.73 16.46
N ARG A 104 7.94 -5.01 16.62
CA ARG A 104 7.23 -6.03 15.84
C ARG A 104 7.10 -5.62 14.37
N TYR A 105 6.88 -4.34 14.10
CA TYR A 105 6.87 -3.80 12.74
C TYR A 105 8.26 -3.87 12.10
N PHE A 106 9.32 -3.40 12.79
CA PHE A 106 10.68 -3.45 12.27
C PHE A 106 11.20 -4.89 12.09
N SER A 107 10.80 -5.82 12.95
CA SER A 107 11.05 -7.26 12.79
C SER A 107 10.35 -7.84 11.55
N GLN A 108 9.10 -7.44 11.27
CA GLN A 108 8.40 -7.85 10.04
C GLN A 108 9.08 -7.32 8.77
N LEU A 109 9.54 -6.05 8.78
CA LEU A 109 10.37 -5.51 7.70
C LEU A 109 11.64 -6.36 7.51
N GLY A 110 12.42 -6.56 8.57
CA GLY A 110 13.70 -7.28 8.53
C GLY A 110 13.60 -8.74 8.11
N ASN A 111 12.52 -9.42 8.50
CA ASN A 111 12.24 -10.80 8.06
C ASN A 111 11.67 -10.88 6.63
N GLY A 112 11.28 -9.75 6.02
CA GLY A 112 10.57 -9.70 4.75
C GLY A 112 9.26 -10.51 4.77
N GLN A 113 8.65 -10.65 5.95
CA GLN A 113 7.49 -11.53 6.17
C GLN A 113 6.24 -10.96 5.50
N ILE A 114 5.59 -11.80 4.70
CA ILE A 114 4.48 -11.40 3.83
C ILE A 114 3.16 -11.84 4.48
N TYR A 115 2.24 -10.90 4.67
CA TYR A 115 0.84 -11.22 4.99
C TYR A 115 0.04 -11.62 3.74
N ASP A 116 0.41 -11.11 2.57
CA ASP A 116 -0.06 -11.58 1.25
C ASP A 116 0.59 -12.94 0.88
N ILE A 117 0.08 -13.57 -0.18
CA ILE A 117 0.55 -14.87 -0.67
C ILE A 117 1.97 -14.77 -1.29
N PRO A 118 2.86 -15.78 -1.11
CA PRO A 118 4.12 -15.86 -1.84
C PRO A 118 3.91 -15.99 -3.35
N ALA A 119 4.67 -15.25 -4.16
CA ALA A 119 4.45 -15.06 -5.59
C ALA A 119 4.29 -16.37 -6.40
N LYS A 120 4.98 -17.45 -6.00
CA LYS A 120 4.88 -18.77 -6.66
C LYS A 120 3.50 -19.47 -6.58
N TYR A 121 2.55 -18.93 -5.81
CA TYR A 121 1.16 -19.40 -5.76
C TYR A 121 0.17 -18.45 -6.45
N VAL A 122 0.61 -17.24 -6.84
CA VAL A 122 -0.18 -16.27 -7.60
C VAL A 122 -0.44 -16.84 -8.99
N THR A 123 -1.71 -16.89 -9.38
CA THR A 123 -2.16 -17.37 -10.69
C THR A 123 -2.56 -16.23 -11.62
N ASN A 124 -2.90 -15.06 -11.08
CA ASN A 124 -3.00 -13.81 -11.84
C ASN A 124 -2.63 -12.60 -10.96
N ARG A 125 -1.97 -11.58 -11.52
CA ARG A 125 -1.71 -10.31 -10.84
C ARG A 125 -2.57 -9.21 -11.45
N ILE A 126 -3.62 -8.83 -10.73
CA ILE A 126 -4.60 -7.82 -11.15
C ILE A 126 -3.99 -6.42 -11.01
N GLY A 127 -3.22 -6.19 -9.93
CA GLY A 127 -2.42 -4.98 -9.77
C GLY A 127 -1.54 -4.98 -8.53
N GLY A 128 -0.75 -3.92 -8.36
CA GLY A 128 -0.01 -3.68 -7.13
C GLY A 128 0.98 -2.53 -7.22
N ILE A 129 1.50 -2.09 -6.07
CA ILE A 129 2.60 -1.12 -6.02
C ILE A 129 3.90 -1.82 -6.44
N ASN A 130 4.56 -1.30 -7.48
CA ASN A 130 5.83 -1.78 -8.02
C ASN A 130 6.92 -0.71 -7.93
N LEU A 131 8.17 -1.16 -7.86
CA LEU A 131 9.36 -0.31 -8.03
C LEU A 131 9.70 -0.24 -9.53
N ALA A 132 9.89 0.97 -10.06
CA ALA A 132 10.25 1.20 -11.44
C ALA A 132 11.69 0.73 -11.76
N ALA A 133 11.99 0.57 -13.05
CA ALA A 133 13.29 0.07 -13.53
C ALA A 133 14.50 0.93 -13.13
N ASP A 134 14.30 2.19 -12.75
CA ASP A 134 15.35 3.10 -12.26
C ASP A 134 15.67 2.95 -10.76
N ALA A 135 14.89 2.14 -10.04
CA ALA A 135 14.89 1.97 -8.58
C ALA A 135 14.69 3.26 -7.75
N LYS A 136 14.23 4.35 -8.38
CA LYS A 136 14.01 5.68 -7.76
C LYS A 136 12.55 6.11 -7.75
N HIS A 137 11.69 5.41 -8.48
CA HIS A 137 10.24 5.66 -8.47
C HIS A 137 9.46 4.38 -8.18
N ALA A 138 8.27 4.53 -7.60
CA ALA A 138 7.31 3.45 -7.42
C ALA A 138 5.89 3.95 -7.70
N ALA A 139 5.04 3.06 -8.17
CA ALA A 139 3.67 3.39 -8.57
C ALA A 139 2.73 2.19 -8.46
N PHE A 140 1.43 2.43 -8.42
CA PHE A 140 0.44 1.36 -8.58
C PHE A 140 0.25 1.03 -10.06
N GLU A 141 0.35 -0.25 -10.41
CA GLU A 141 0.19 -0.74 -11.79
C GLU A 141 -0.93 -1.75 -11.90
N VAL A 142 -1.65 -1.72 -13.02
CA VAL A 142 -2.69 -2.68 -13.44
C VAL A 142 -2.37 -3.09 -14.87
N ASN A 143 -2.25 -4.40 -15.13
CA ASN A 143 -1.91 -4.94 -16.46
C ASN A 143 -0.69 -4.24 -17.12
N GLY A 144 0.36 -3.96 -16.34
CA GLY A 144 1.58 -3.28 -16.80
C GLY A 144 1.43 -1.78 -17.11
N ASN A 145 0.27 -1.18 -16.83
CA ASN A 145 0.01 0.24 -17.02
C ASN A 145 -0.11 0.94 -15.65
N THR A 146 0.47 2.12 -15.51
CA THR A 146 0.47 2.88 -14.26
C THR A 146 -0.89 3.57 -14.02
N VAL A 147 -1.39 3.53 -12.79
CA VAL A 147 -2.75 3.99 -12.44
C VAL A 147 -2.70 5.20 -11.51
N SER A 148 -3.35 6.30 -11.91
CA SER A 148 -3.56 7.47 -11.05
C SER A 148 -4.61 7.19 -9.97
N PRO A 149 -4.35 7.55 -8.69
CA PRO A 149 -5.30 7.37 -7.61
C PRO A 149 -6.47 8.36 -7.66
N ILE A 150 -7.60 7.93 -7.13
CA ILE A 150 -8.66 8.80 -6.59
C ILE A 150 -8.27 9.16 -5.14
N GLN A 151 -8.31 10.44 -4.80
CA GLN A 151 -8.11 10.92 -3.42
C GLN A 151 -9.38 10.65 -2.60
N VAL A 152 -9.23 10.09 -1.39
CA VAL A 152 -10.35 9.70 -0.53
C VAL A 152 -10.13 10.25 0.89
N GLY A 153 -11.01 11.16 1.32
CA GLY A 153 -10.72 12.07 2.43
C GLY A 153 -9.38 12.79 2.24
N TRP A 154 -8.66 13.03 3.33
CA TRP A 154 -7.23 13.39 3.31
C TRP A 154 -6.31 12.19 3.60
N GLN A 155 -6.88 11.09 4.10
CA GLN A 155 -6.16 9.93 4.65
C GLN A 155 -5.80 8.89 3.60
N PHE A 156 -6.64 8.69 2.57
CA PHE A 156 -6.63 7.51 1.72
C PHE A 156 -6.46 7.84 0.23
N LYS A 157 -5.94 6.86 -0.52
CA LYS A 157 -5.87 6.89 -1.98
C LYS A 157 -6.39 5.56 -2.53
N ALA A 158 -7.38 5.62 -3.40
CA ALA A 158 -8.03 4.47 -4.02
C ALA A 158 -7.57 4.36 -5.48
N TYR A 159 -6.99 3.22 -5.87
CA TYR A 159 -6.45 2.99 -7.21
C TYR A 159 -7.44 2.13 -8.02
N PRO A 160 -8.02 2.63 -9.11
CA PRO A 160 -8.94 1.85 -9.95
C PRO A 160 -8.34 0.56 -10.51
N LEU A 161 -9.16 -0.49 -10.55
CA LEU A 161 -8.85 -1.78 -11.17
C LEU A 161 -9.69 -1.97 -12.44
N GLY A 162 -9.20 -2.79 -13.38
CA GLY A 162 -9.85 -3.03 -14.67
C GLY A 162 -11.23 -3.73 -14.61
N ASN A 163 -11.71 -4.10 -13.42
CA ASN A 163 -13.03 -4.67 -13.18
C ASN A 163 -14.00 -3.70 -12.47
N GLY A 164 -13.67 -2.40 -12.40
CA GLY A 164 -14.50 -1.36 -11.76
C GLY A 164 -14.36 -1.26 -10.24
N LYS A 165 -13.69 -2.21 -9.59
CA LYS A 165 -13.33 -2.13 -8.16
C LYS A 165 -12.13 -1.19 -7.95
N VAL A 166 -11.82 -0.86 -6.70
CA VAL A 166 -10.61 -0.11 -6.33
C VAL A 166 -9.74 -0.89 -5.35
N MET A 167 -8.42 -0.70 -5.44
CA MET A 167 -7.47 -1.08 -4.41
C MET A 167 -7.24 0.11 -3.46
N VAL A 168 -7.41 -0.07 -2.16
CA VAL A 168 -7.09 0.94 -1.14
C VAL A 168 -5.94 0.44 -0.27
N PRO A 169 -4.70 0.93 -0.45
CA PRO A 169 -3.62 0.69 0.49
C PRO A 169 -3.86 1.41 1.82
N GLN A 170 -3.62 0.74 2.94
CA GLN A 170 -3.76 1.32 4.28
C GLN A 170 -2.64 2.34 4.57
N PRO A 171 -2.91 3.51 5.16
CA PRO A 171 -1.88 4.51 5.43
C PRO A 171 -0.91 4.07 6.54
N GLY A 172 -1.39 3.80 7.75
CA GLY A 172 -0.63 3.28 8.88
C GLY A 172 -0.77 1.76 9.10
N PHE A 173 -0.04 1.23 10.07
CA PHE A 173 0.06 -0.21 10.33
C PHE A 173 -1.26 -0.87 10.80
N ARG A 174 -2.09 -0.15 11.56
CA ARG A 174 -3.37 -0.66 12.10
C ARG A 174 -4.57 -0.49 11.16
N ASP A 175 -4.42 0.28 10.08
CA ASP A 175 -5.55 0.80 9.29
C ASP A 175 -6.16 -0.20 8.27
N CYS A 176 -5.78 -1.49 8.32
CA CYS A 176 -6.30 -2.54 7.44
C CYS A 176 -7.84 -2.61 7.47
N THR A 177 -8.46 -2.51 8.65
CA THR A 177 -9.93 -2.54 8.78
C THR A 177 -10.60 -1.30 8.20
N GLY A 178 -9.93 -0.14 8.17
CA GLY A 178 -10.45 1.08 7.53
C GLY A 178 -10.37 1.00 6.01
N ALA A 179 -9.25 0.48 5.50
CA ALA A 179 -9.04 0.25 4.07
C ALA A 179 -10.04 -0.76 3.48
N CYS A 180 -10.30 -1.87 4.18
CA CYS A 180 -11.28 -2.87 3.76
C CYS A 180 -12.74 -2.39 3.87
N GLU A 181 -13.09 -1.64 4.92
CA GLU A 181 -14.41 -0.99 5.01
C GLU A 181 -14.63 -0.02 3.84
N LEU A 182 -13.63 0.79 3.50
CA LEU A 182 -13.69 1.70 2.37
C LEU A 182 -13.79 0.96 1.02
N MET A 183 -13.03 -0.12 0.81
CA MET A 183 -13.17 -0.96 -0.39
C MET A 183 -14.57 -1.56 -0.52
N MET A 184 -15.14 -2.08 0.57
CA MET A 184 -16.52 -2.57 0.62
C MET A 184 -17.52 -1.46 0.21
N MET A 185 -17.39 -0.25 0.77
CA MET A 185 -18.28 0.87 0.43
C MET A 185 -18.16 1.33 -1.04
N PHE A 186 -16.97 1.23 -1.64
CA PHE A 186 -16.79 1.43 -3.08
C PHE A 186 -17.48 0.35 -3.91
N ASP A 187 -17.25 -0.93 -3.59
CA ASP A 187 -17.79 -2.06 -4.37
C ASP A 187 -19.33 -2.09 -4.39
N HIS A 188 -19.97 -1.58 -3.33
CA HIS A 188 -21.43 -1.49 -3.20
C HIS A 188 -22.03 -0.16 -3.68
N GLY A 189 -21.19 0.83 -4.03
CA GLY A 189 -21.59 2.13 -4.57
C GLY A 189 -21.98 3.20 -3.55
N HIS A 190 -21.74 2.98 -2.24
CA HIS A 190 -21.94 4.01 -1.21
C HIS A 190 -20.91 5.14 -1.33
N ILE A 191 -19.69 4.80 -1.75
CA ILE A 191 -18.64 5.77 -2.07
C ILE A 191 -18.24 5.59 -3.54
N ASN A 192 -18.03 6.69 -4.24
CA ASN A 192 -17.61 6.73 -5.63
C ASN A 192 -16.60 7.88 -5.83
N ARG A 193 -16.11 8.09 -7.07
CA ARG A 193 -15.12 9.15 -7.37
C ARG A 193 -15.54 10.53 -6.87
N ASP A 194 -16.83 10.84 -6.98
CA ASP A 194 -17.37 12.18 -6.74
C ASP A 194 -17.67 12.40 -5.24
N THR A 195 -18.03 11.36 -4.50
CA THR A 195 -18.26 11.43 -3.04
C THR A 195 -17.02 11.15 -2.19
N ALA A 196 -16.00 10.46 -2.73
CA ALA A 196 -14.80 10.01 -2.01
C ALA A 196 -14.06 11.10 -1.24
N HIS A 197 -14.01 12.33 -1.77
CA HIS A 197 -13.28 13.44 -1.15
C HIS A 197 -13.81 13.83 0.24
N GLY A 198 -15.09 13.54 0.53
CA GLY A 198 -15.74 13.84 1.82
C GLY A 198 -15.72 12.71 2.85
N TYR A 199 -15.04 11.58 2.58
CA TYR A 199 -15.01 10.45 3.51
C TYR A 199 -14.07 10.67 4.70
N GLU A 200 -14.63 10.69 5.92
CA GLU A 200 -13.86 10.77 7.17
C GLU A 200 -13.56 9.37 7.73
N ALA A 201 -12.32 8.91 7.58
CA ALA A 201 -11.92 7.59 8.02
C ALA A 201 -11.53 7.53 9.52
N ALA A 202 -12.07 6.54 10.23
CA ALA A 202 -11.63 6.17 11.58
C ALA A 202 -10.30 5.37 11.54
N LEU A 203 -9.18 6.06 11.71
CA LEU A 203 -7.82 5.48 11.70
C LEU A 203 -7.34 5.00 13.10
N GLY A 204 -6.20 4.32 13.11
CA GLY A 204 -5.36 4.09 14.29
C GLY A 204 -5.71 2.85 15.13
N LYS A 205 -6.69 2.05 14.71
CA LYS A 205 -7.06 0.79 15.36
C LYS A 205 -7.56 -0.24 14.33
N THR A 206 -6.92 -1.40 14.31
CA THR A 206 -7.55 -2.62 13.79
C THR A 206 -8.78 -2.89 14.63
N ARG A 207 -9.95 -2.99 14.01
CA ARG A 207 -11.23 -3.13 14.72
C ARG A 207 -11.59 -4.60 14.83
N GLU A 208 -12.08 -5.00 16.01
CA GLU A 208 -12.76 -6.29 16.16
C GLU A 208 -13.98 -6.37 15.26
N THR A 209 -14.35 -7.58 14.85
CA THR A 209 -15.32 -7.81 13.77
C THR A 209 -16.71 -7.25 14.09
N ALA A 210 -17.14 -7.30 15.35
CA ALA A 210 -18.36 -6.62 15.80
C ALA A 210 -18.30 -5.09 15.60
N ASN A 211 -17.13 -4.46 15.83
CA ASN A 211 -16.94 -3.02 15.63
C ASN A 211 -16.84 -2.64 14.13
N LEU A 212 -16.30 -3.54 13.29
CA LEU A 212 -16.37 -3.41 11.83
C LEU A 212 -17.83 -3.49 11.35
N MET A 213 -18.61 -4.46 11.82
CA MET A 213 -20.02 -4.60 11.45
C MET A 213 -20.87 -3.42 11.92
N ALA A 214 -20.67 -2.94 13.15
CA ALA A 214 -21.37 -1.76 13.67
C ALA A 214 -21.05 -0.50 12.84
N SER A 215 -19.79 -0.35 12.41
CA SER A 215 -19.35 0.77 11.57
C SER A 215 -19.92 0.67 10.15
N LEU A 216 -19.82 -0.49 9.49
CA LEU A 216 -20.44 -0.73 8.18
C LEU A 216 -21.95 -0.44 8.22
N HIS A 217 -22.65 -0.90 9.26
CA HIS A 217 -24.07 -0.62 9.43
C HIS A 217 -24.37 0.88 9.56
N HIS A 218 -23.59 1.59 10.38
CA HIS A 218 -23.74 3.04 10.57
C HIS A 218 -23.47 3.85 9.29
N GLN A 219 -22.44 3.47 8.52
CA GLN A 219 -22.03 4.18 7.29
C GLN A 219 -22.94 3.91 6.08
N THR A 220 -23.61 2.74 6.04
CA THR A 220 -24.36 2.29 4.85
C THR A 220 -25.87 2.14 5.05
N GLY A 221 -26.32 2.03 6.31
CA GLY A 221 -27.68 1.65 6.68
C GLY A 221 -28.02 0.17 6.42
N TRP A 222 -27.12 -0.62 5.83
CA TRP A 222 -27.35 -2.03 5.50
C TRP A 222 -26.83 -2.92 6.63
N THR A 223 -27.45 -4.08 6.86
CA THR A 223 -27.04 -5.00 7.94
C THR A 223 -25.93 -5.93 7.45
N PRO A 224 -24.70 -5.88 8.00
CA PRO A 224 -23.63 -6.78 7.61
C PRO A 224 -23.87 -8.19 8.14
N ILE A 225 -23.38 -9.20 7.43
CA ILE A 225 -23.56 -10.62 7.76
C ILE A 225 -22.19 -11.24 8.01
N LEU A 226 -22.00 -11.77 9.22
CA LEU A 226 -20.82 -12.57 9.59
C LEU A 226 -21.02 -14.03 9.15
N VAL A 227 -19.98 -14.63 8.60
CA VAL A 227 -19.92 -16.02 8.18
C VAL A 227 -18.58 -16.61 8.62
N GLU A 228 -18.61 -17.68 9.40
CA GLU A 228 -17.43 -18.27 10.05
C GLU A 228 -17.18 -19.68 9.53
N HIS A 229 -15.90 -20.05 9.33
CA HIS A 229 -15.52 -21.39 8.85
C HIS A 229 -14.19 -21.87 9.44
N ASP A 230 -14.12 -23.17 9.77
CA ASP A 230 -12.88 -23.85 10.20
C ASP A 230 -12.27 -24.70 9.07
N LEU A 231 -11.21 -24.17 8.48
CA LEU A 231 -10.49 -24.79 7.37
C LEU A 231 -9.40 -25.71 7.92
N ASN A 232 -9.34 -26.94 7.41
CA ASN A 232 -8.27 -27.88 7.69
C ASN A 232 -7.43 -28.08 6.42
N TYR A 233 -6.14 -27.83 6.54
CA TYR A 233 -5.17 -27.93 5.44
C TYR A 233 -4.45 -29.27 5.39
N LYS A 234 -4.61 -30.13 6.40
CA LYS A 234 -4.15 -31.52 6.34
C LYS A 234 -4.78 -32.24 5.16
N THR A 235 -3.95 -32.92 4.38
CA THR A 235 -4.38 -33.84 3.33
C THR A 235 -5.18 -34.99 3.94
N GLY A 236 -6.36 -35.26 3.40
CA GLY A 236 -7.12 -36.46 3.72
C GLY A 236 -6.52 -37.72 3.07
N LEU A 237 -7.24 -38.83 3.13
CA LEU A 237 -6.91 -40.04 2.37
C LEU A 237 -6.64 -39.71 0.89
N PHE A 238 -5.63 -40.35 0.33
CA PHE A 238 -5.18 -40.18 -1.06
C PHE A 238 -4.83 -38.72 -1.46
N GLY A 239 -4.45 -37.87 -0.49
CA GLY A 239 -4.01 -36.49 -0.76
C GLY A 239 -5.15 -35.49 -1.00
N ALA A 240 -6.41 -35.90 -0.84
CA ALA A 240 -7.56 -35.05 -1.11
C ALA A 240 -7.64 -33.84 -0.16
N ALA A 241 -8.18 -32.72 -0.64
CA ALA A 241 -8.51 -31.58 0.21
C ALA A 241 -9.60 -31.95 1.23
N HIS A 242 -9.40 -31.56 2.50
CA HIS A 242 -10.33 -31.84 3.60
C HIS A 242 -11.75 -31.34 3.30
N PRO A 243 -12.82 -32.08 3.69
CA PRO A 243 -14.20 -31.68 3.40
C PRO A 243 -14.57 -30.27 3.87
N SER A 244 -14.16 -29.87 5.08
CA SER A 244 -14.46 -28.52 5.59
C SER A 244 -13.88 -27.41 4.72
N ARG A 245 -12.71 -27.63 4.11
CA ARG A 245 -12.08 -26.64 3.20
C ARG A 245 -12.85 -26.51 1.90
N LYS A 246 -13.37 -27.61 1.34
CA LYS A 246 -14.26 -27.58 0.17
C LYS A 246 -15.59 -26.89 0.50
N GLN A 247 -16.14 -27.17 1.69
CA GLN A 247 -17.41 -26.58 2.12
C GLN A 247 -17.28 -25.07 2.32
N ALA A 248 -16.26 -24.61 3.05
CA ALA A 248 -16.00 -23.19 3.31
C ALA A 248 -15.86 -22.39 2.01
N TRP A 249 -15.02 -22.84 1.07
CA TRP A 249 -14.81 -22.12 -0.18
C TRP A 249 -16.01 -22.17 -1.14
N ARG A 250 -16.85 -23.22 -1.10
CA ARG A 250 -18.10 -23.25 -1.88
C ARG A 250 -19.21 -22.40 -1.28
N ASP A 251 -19.32 -22.39 0.06
CA ASP A 251 -20.27 -21.53 0.77
C ASP A 251 -19.95 -20.04 0.55
N LEU A 252 -18.68 -19.66 0.71
CA LEU A 252 -18.23 -18.30 0.45
C LEU A 252 -18.31 -17.93 -1.04
N ALA A 253 -18.05 -18.85 -1.98
CA ALA A 253 -18.28 -18.59 -3.41
C ALA A 253 -19.76 -18.29 -3.72
N SER A 254 -20.68 -19.11 -3.18
CA SER A 254 -22.12 -18.91 -3.34
C SER A 254 -22.57 -17.56 -2.77
N LYS A 255 -22.08 -17.22 -1.57
CA LYS A 255 -22.36 -15.95 -0.91
C LYS A 255 -21.78 -14.75 -1.63
N ILE A 256 -20.60 -14.85 -2.27
CA ILE A 256 -20.05 -13.77 -3.09
C ILE A 256 -20.89 -13.53 -4.36
N ASN A 257 -21.51 -14.57 -4.92
CA ASN A 257 -22.40 -14.42 -6.07
C ASN A 257 -23.77 -13.78 -5.70
N ASP A 258 -24.28 -14.00 -4.48
CA ASP A 258 -25.53 -13.42 -3.97
C ASP A 258 -25.36 -12.02 -3.37
N MET A 259 -24.22 -11.76 -2.69
CA MET A 259 -24.02 -10.55 -1.88
C MET A 259 -22.85 -9.68 -2.33
N GLY A 260 -22.03 -10.08 -3.29
CA GLY A 260 -20.79 -9.36 -3.63
C GLY A 260 -19.60 -9.71 -2.72
N PRO A 261 -18.48 -8.97 -2.83
CA PRO A 261 -17.24 -9.30 -2.12
C PRO A 261 -17.39 -9.21 -0.58
N CYS A 262 -16.51 -9.88 0.16
CA CYS A 262 -16.50 -9.82 1.62
C CYS A 262 -15.16 -9.37 2.20
N ILE A 263 -15.19 -8.79 3.41
CA ILE A 263 -13.99 -8.56 4.20
C ILE A 263 -13.64 -9.87 4.89
N LEU A 264 -12.47 -10.42 4.59
CA LEU A 264 -11.95 -11.66 5.16
C LEU A 264 -10.90 -11.36 6.24
N ARG A 265 -11.17 -11.74 7.49
CA ARG A 265 -10.19 -11.70 8.59
C ARG A 265 -9.32 -12.96 8.57
N LYS A 266 -8.01 -12.79 8.74
CA LYS A 266 -7.03 -13.88 8.86
C LYS A 266 -5.84 -13.45 9.73
N ASN A 267 -5.50 -14.22 10.76
CA ASN A 267 -4.31 -14.00 11.62
C ASN A 267 -4.15 -12.56 12.17
N GLY A 268 -5.25 -11.87 12.46
CA GLY A 268 -5.25 -10.47 12.91
C GLY A 268 -5.10 -9.41 11.80
N HIS A 269 -4.98 -9.82 10.54
CA HIS A 269 -5.07 -8.96 9.34
C HIS A 269 -6.44 -9.09 8.66
N MET A 270 -6.76 -8.15 7.76
CA MET A 270 -7.99 -8.13 6.97
C MET A 270 -7.68 -7.81 5.50
N VAL A 271 -8.33 -8.54 4.59
CA VAL A 271 -8.26 -8.33 3.13
C VAL A 271 -9.67 -8.33 2.54
N MET A 272 -9.86 -7.80 1.34
CA MET A 272 -11.08 -8.10 0.57
C MET A 272 -10.92 -9.46 -0.11
N LEU A 273 -11.94 -10.31 -0.03
CA LEU A 273 -12.10 -11.51 -0.84
C LEU A 273 -13.10 -11.21 -1.95
N ASP A 274 -12.58 -11.11 -3.18
CA ASP A 274 -13.28 -10.58 -4.35
C ASP A 274 -14.03 -11.61 -5.17
N GLY A 275 -13.70 -12.89 -4.99
CA GLY A 275 -14.24 -14.01 -5.75
C GLY A 275 -13.50 -15.30 -5.45
N ILE A 276 -14.20 -16.43 -5.61
CA ILE A 276 -13.64 -17.77 -5.46
C ILE A 276 -14.01 -18.58 -6.71
N ARG A 277 -13.00 -19.11 -7.40
CA ARG A 277 -13.15 -19.88 -8.64
C ARG A 277 -12.71 -21.33 -8.39
N GLU A 278 -13.64 -22.28 -8.47
CA GLU A 278 -13.29 -23.71 -8.46
C GLU A 278 -12.96 -24.16 -9.89
N ALA A 279 -11.81 -24.80 -10.08
CA ALA A 279 -11.38 -25.39 -11.34
C ALA A 279 -10.58 -26.67 -11.07
N ASN A 280 -10.89 -27.77 -11.76
CA ASN A 280 -10.21 -29.06 -11.60
C ASN A 280 -10.11 -29.55 -10.14
N GLY A 281 -11.12 -29.26 -9.31
CA GLY A 281 -11.15 -29.59 -7.88
C GLY A 281 -10.21 -28.75 -7.00
N GLN A 282 -9.67 -27.66 -7.53
CA GLN A 282 -8.82 -26.68 -6.83
C GLN A 282 -9.56 -25.34 -6.75
N PHE A 283 -9.38 -24.61 -5.64
CA PHE A 283 -9.94 -23.27 -5.48
C PHE A 283 -8.87 -22.22 -5.79
N HIS A 284 -9.28 -21.16 -6.47
CA HIS A 284 -8.51 -19.94 -6.64
C HIS A 284 -9.24 -18.79 -5.94
N LEU A 285 -8.51 -18.02 -5.15
CA LEU A 285 -9.02 -16.90 -4.35
C LEU A 285 -8.55 -15.60 -5.00
N SER A 286 -9.47 -14.70 -5.34
CA SER A 286 -9.15 -13.33 -5.76
C SER A 286 -9.22 -12.41 -4.55
N ILE A 287 -8.20 -11.59 -4.30
CA ILE A 287 -8.14 -10.68 -3.15
C ILE A 287 -7.59 -9.30 -3.49
N ARG A 288 -7.88 -8.33 -2.60
CA ARG A 288 -7.16 -7.06 -2.44
C ARG A 288 -6.61 -6.98 -1.01
N ASP A 289 -5.28 -6.95 -0.87
CA ASP A 289 -4.60 -6.80 0.43
C ASP A 289 -4.19 -5.33 0.65
N PRO A 290 -4.79 -4.62 1.63
CA PRO A 290 -4.53 -3.21 1.86
C PRO A 290 -3.12 -2.93 2.45
N PHE A 291 -2.48 -3.93 3.06
CA PHE A 291 -1.18 -3.75 3.70
C PHE A 291 -0.09 -3.55 2.65
N HIS A 292 -0.04 -4.49 1.71
CA HIS A 292 0.94 -4.51 0.60
C HIS A 292 0.52 -3.61 -0.57
N GLY A 293 -0.77 -3.26 -0.65
CA GLY A 293 -1.33 -2.59 -1.81
C GLY A 293 -1.26 -3.51 -3.04
N THR A 294 -1.79 -4.73 -2.93
CA THR A 294 -1.74 -5.77 -3.97
C THR A 294 -3.13 -6.32 -4.28
N ALA A 295 -3.40 -6.57 -5.56
CA ALA A 295 -4.61 -7.23 -6.04
C ALA A 295 -4.22 -8.46 -6.88
N VAL A 296 -4.61 -9.66 -6.44
CA VAL A 296 -4.12 -10.94 -6.99
C VAL A 296 -5.20 -12.02 -7.01
N GLU A 297 -5.11 -12.94 -7.96
CA GLU A 297 -5.69 -14.27 -7.85
C GLU A 297 -4.57 -15.26 -7.49
N PHE A 298 -4.82 -16.18 -6.56
CA PHE A 298 -3.88 -17.23 -6.19
C PHE A 298 -4.58 -18.56 -5.87
N ARG A 299 -3.85 -19.68 -5.95
CA ARG A 299 -4.38 -21.01 -5.59
C ARG A 299 -4.47 -21.18 -4.06
N ASP A 300 -5.62 -21.66 -3.58
CA ASP A 300 -5.88 -22.05 -2.19
C ASP A 300 -4.74 -22.88 -1.57
N THR A 301 -4.22 -22.40 -0.44
CA THR A 301 -3.10 -22.99 0.29
C THR A 301 -3.01 -22.45 1.71
N ALA A 302 -2.53 -23.30 2.64
CA ALA A 302 -2.25 -22.89 4.02
C ALA A 302 -1.29 -21.70 4.09
N LYS A 303 -0.43 -21.50 3.07
CA LYS A 303 0.56 -20.42 3.05
C LYS A 303 -0.07 -19.01 3.11
N PHE A 304 -1.32 -18.85 2.69
CA PHE A 304 -2.10 -17.60 2.86
C PHE A 304 -2.39 -17.24 4.33
N PHE A 305 -2.36 -18.25 5.21
CA PHE A 305 -2.53 -18.14 6.66
C PHE A 305 -1.18 -18.25 7.39
N THR A 306 -0.06 -17.95 6.73
CA THR A 306 1.25 -17.88 7.40
C THR A 306 1.32 -16.62 8.26
N ASP A 307 1.90 -16.72 9.45
CA ASP A 307 2.33 -15.59 10.26
C ASP A 307 3.71 -15.83 10.89
N GLN A 308 4.05 -15.01 11.89
CA GLN A 308 5.29 -15.06 12.67
C GLN A 308 5.53 -16.39 13.41
N PHE A 309 4.49 -17.19 13.66
CA PHE A 309 4.58 -18.52 14.28
C PHE A 309 4.68 -19.66 13.25
N GLY A 310 4.48 -19.37 11.97
CA GLY A 310 4.64 -20.31 10.86
C GLY A 310 3.38 -20.45 10.01
N THR A 311 3.26 -21.59 9.33
CA THR A 311 2.10 -21.93 8.49
C THR A 311 1.24 -22.97 9.22
N PRO A 312 -0.03 -22.68 9.53
CA PRO A 312 -0.84 -23.55 10.38
C PRO A 312 -1.54 -24.67 9.57
N ASP A 313 -1.74 -25.80 10.24
CA ASP A 313 -2.52 -26.94 9.73
C ASP A 313 -4.03 -26.66 9.66
N ARG A 314 -4.51 -25.68 10.43
CA ARG A 314 -5.91 -25.27 10.51
C ARG A 314 -5.99 -23.75 10.53
N ALA A 315 -7.00 -23.18 9.88
CA ALA A 315 -7.27 -21.75 9.91
C ALA A 315 -8.76 -21.53 10.19
N HIS A 316 -9.05 -20.72 11.21
CA HIS A 316 -10.37 -20.13 11.39
C HIS A 316 -10.46 -18.87 10.51
N ILE A 317 -11.60 -18.64 9.87
CA ILE A 317 -11.87 -17.39 9.14
C ILE A 317 -13.21 -16.80 9.52
N GLU A 318 -13.24 -15.48 9.59
CA GLU A 318 -14.43 -14.65 9.69
C GLU A 318 -14.57 -13.88 8.38
N ALA A 319 -15.71 -14.00 7.70
CA ALA A 319 -16.03 -13.27 6.48
C ALA A 319 -17.25 -12.37 6.72
N VAL A 320 -17.07 -11.05 6.56
CA VAL A 320 -18.13 -10.04 6.69
C VAL A 320 -18.61 -9.61 5.30
N PHE A 321 -19.86 -9.91 5.01
CA PHE A 321 -20.59 -9.49 3.80
C PHE A 321 -21.45 -8.27 4.09
N LEU A 322 -21.75 -7.46 3.07
CA LEU A 322 -22.68 -6.34 3.15
C LEU A 322 -23.86 -6.54 2.19
N LYS A 323 -24.93 -7.20 2.64
CA LYS A 323 -26.08 -7.48 1.77
C LYS A 323 -26.93 -6.23 1.55
N ARG A 324 -27.21 -5.91 0.28
CA ARG A 324 -28.19 -4.89 -0.10
C ARG A 324 -29.60 -5.30 0.35
N PRO A 325 -30.37 -4.42 1.03
CA PRO A 325 -31.78 -4.65 1.30
C PRO A 325 -32.58 -4.91 0.03
N THR A 326 -33.50 -5.87 0.09
CA THR A 326 -34.42 -6.28 -0.99
C THR A 326 -35.77 -5.58 -0.87
#